data_AF-A0A8T4J402-F1
#
_entry.id   AF-A0A8T4J402-F1
#
_cell.length_a   1.000
_cell.length_b   1.000
_cell.length_c   1.000
_cell.angle_alpha   90.00
_cell.angle_beta   90.00
_cell.angle_gamma   90.00
#
_symmetry.space_group_name_H-M   'P 1'
#
loop_
_entity.id
_entity.type
_entity.pdbx_description
1 polymer ?
#
loop_
_entity_poly.entity_id
_entity_poly.type
_entity_poly.pdbx_seq_one_letter_code
_entity_poly.pdbx_strand_id
1 'polypeptide(L)'
;QIESGIAGVSEERLRRLAAHYACDDEALIAGLVAMATERKRGWWEKYRGSLPHAFLDLAELEHHAGVQWDVDFLHIAGLLQTEDYSRALFSYVNP
;
A
#
# COMPACT_ATOMS: atom_id res chain seq x y z
N GLN A 1 14.40 -10.05 -3.61
CA GLN A 1 13.46 -10.97 -4.29
C GLN A 1 12.10 -10.94 -3.59
N ILE A 2 11.99 -11.45 -2.35
CA ILE A 2 10.75 -11.30 -1.55
C ILE A 2 10.56 -9.84 -1.09
N GLU A 3 11.59 -9.27 -0.45
CA GLU A 3 11.56 -7.88 0.06
C GLU A 3 11.39 -6.82 -1.04
N SER A 4 11.72 -7.18 -2.29
CA SER A 4 11.54 -6.31 -3.46
C SER A 4 10.19 -6.51 -4.15
N GLY A 5 9.27 -7.30 -3.58
CA GLY A 5 7.94 -7.58 -4.13
C GLY A 5 7.92 -8.42 -5.41
N ILE A 6 9.06 -8.96 -5.85
CA ILE A 6 9.18 -9.71 -7.11
C ILE A 6 8.62 -11.13 -6.97
N ALA A 7 8.79 -11.73 -5.79
CA ALA A 7 8.33 -13.08 -5.49
C ALA A 7 7.47 -13.07 -4.22
N GLY A 8 6.31 -13.71 -4.29
CA GLY A 8 5.47 -13.95 -3.12
C GLY A 8 6.13 -14.88 -2.10
N VAL A 9 5.60 -14.88 -0.88
CA VAL A 9 6.03 -15.75 0.21
C VAL A 9 4.81 -16.51 0.73
N SER A 10 4.92 -17.82 0.91
CA SER A 10 3.86 -18.60 1.54
C SER A 10 3.82 -18.32 3.04
N GLU A 11 2.65 -18.50 3.67
CA GLU A 11 2.52 -18.43 5.14
C GLU A 11 3.57 -19.29 5.84
N GLU A 12 3.73 -20.54 5.40
CA GLU A 12 4.70 -21.47 5.99
C GLU A 12 6.12 -20.90 5.96
N ARG A 13 6.53 -20.33 4.82
CA ARG A 13 7.86 -19.74 4.67
C ARG A 13 8.00 -18.47 5.52
N LEU A 14 6.94 -17.67 5.63
CA LEU A 14 6.94 -16.46 6.44
C LEU A 14 7.09 -16.77 7.94
N ARG A 15 6.34 -17.75 8.45
CA ARG A 15 6.45 -18.20 9.85
C ARG A 15 7.83 -18.77 10.17
N ARG A 16 8.44 -19.51 9.24
CA ARG A 16 9.83 -19.97 9.39
C ARG A 16 10.81 -18.80 9.49
N LEU A 17 10.65 -17.76 8.67
CA LEU A 17 11.49 -16.57 8.74
C LEU A 17 11.32 -15.83 10.08
N ALA A 18 10.10 -15.64 10.56
CA ALA A 18 9.84 -15.02 11.86
C ALA A 18 10.54 -15.77 13.00
N ALA A 19 10.44 -17.11 13.01
CA ALA A 19 11.15 -17.96 13.97
C ALA A 19 12.69 -17.82 13.86
N HIS A 20 13.23 -17.77 12.64
CA HIS A 20 14.67 -17.56 12.42
C HIS A 20 15.16 -16.20 12.91
N TYR A 21 14.33 -15.17 12.82
CA TYR A 21 14.63 -13.82 13.32
C TYR A 21 14.31 -13.64 14.81
N ALA A 22 13.85 -14.69 15.50
CA ALA A 22 13.37 -14.61 16.88
C ALA A 22 12.29 -13.52 17.08
N CYS A 23 11.46 -13.30 16.05
CA CYS A 23 10.28 -12.45 16.15
C CYS A 23 9.12 -13.27 16.73
N ASP A 24 8.66 -12.88 17.90
CA ASP A 24 7.57 -13.52 18.66
C ASP A 24 6.29 -12.66 18.71
N ASP A 25 6.26 -11.54 17.99
CA ASP A 25 5.07 -10.71 17.83
C ASP A 25 4.04 -11.41 16.92
N GLU A 26 3.13 -12.14 17.54
CA GLU A 26 2.06 -12.86 16.84
C GLU A 26 1.13 -11.94 16.04
N ALA A 27 0.92 -10.70 16.48
CA ALA A 27 0.07 -9.75 15.76
C ALA A 27 0.74 -9.30 14.45
N LEU A 28 2.04 -9.01 14.51
CA LEU A 28 2.84 -8.71 13.32
C LEU A 28 2.88 -9.90 12.36
N ILE A 29 3.15 -11.10 12.86
CA ILE A 29 3.20 -12.32 12.03
C ILE A 29 1.85 -12.57 11.36
N ALA A 30 0.75 -12.47 12.10
CA ALA A 30 -0.59 -12.64 11.55
C ALA A 30 -0.91 -11.59 10.47
N GLY A 31 -0.53 -10.32 10.69
CA GLY A 31 -0.68 -9.26 9.69
C GLY A 31 0.10 -9.55 8.41
N LEU A 32 1.37 -9.95 8.53
CA LEU A 32 2.21 -10.31 7.39
C LEU A 32 1.68 -11.53 6.62
N VAL A 33 1.15 -12.54 7.33
CA VAL A 33 0.49 -13.69 6.71
C VAL A 33 -0.76 -13.25 5.95
N ALA A 34 -1.59 -12.39 6.54
CA ALA A 34 -2.79 -11.88 5.89
C ALA A 34 -2.44 -11.13 4.59
N MET A 35 -1.43 -10.26 4.62
CA MET A 35 -0.94 -9.55 3.44
C MET A 35 -0.40 -10.52 2.37
N ALA A 36 0.42 -11.49 2.77
CA ALA A 36 1.03 -12.44 1.83
C ALA A 36 0.03 -13.42 1.19
N THR A 37 -1.10 -13.67 1.85
CA THR A 37 -2.14 -14.61 1.39
C THR A 37 -3.35 -13.90 0.78
N GLU A 38 -3.41 -12.57 0.84
CA GLU A 38 -4.49 -11.80 0.23
C GLU A 38 -4.49 -11.98 -1.29
N ARG A 39 -5.62 -12.44 -1.82
CA ARG A 39 -5.81 -12.73 -3.26
C ARG A 39 -6.70 -11.71 -3.96
N LYS A 40 -7.12 -10.66 -3.25
CA LYS A 40 -8.00 -9.62 -3.81
C LYS A 40 -7.15 -8.67 -4.64
N ARG A 41 -7.59 -8.39 -5.87
CA ARG A 41 -7.03 -7.29 -6.66
C ARG A 41 -7.66 -5.99 -6.17
N GLY A 42 -6.82 -5.04 -5.76
CA GLY A 42 -7.24 -3.69 -5.47
C GLY A 42 -7.86 -3.00 -6.68
N TRP A 43 -8.69 -1.98 -6.45
CA TRP A 43 -9.32 -1.23 -7.55
C TRP A 43 -8.29 -0.47 -8.40
N TRP A 44 -7.13 -0.14 -7.83
CA TRP A 44 -6.03 0.57 -8.50
C TRP A 44 -5.31 -0.30 -9.54
N GLU A 45 -5.38 -1.63 -9.42
CA GLU A 45 -4.74 -2.58 -10.34
C GLU A 45 -5.16 -2.40 -11.80
N LYS A 46 -6.34 -1.82 -12.04
CA LYS A 46 -6.81 -1.49 -13.40
C LYS A 46 -6.03 -0.35 -14.07
N TYR A 47 -5.25 0.40 -13.30
CA TYR A 47 -4.37 1.49 -13.78
C TYR A 47 -2.90 1.07 -13.88
N ARG A 48 -2.59 -0.21 -13.66
CA ARG A 48 -1.24 -0.73 -13.87
C ARG A 48 -0.83 -0.53 -15.33
N GLY A 49 0.33 0.10 -15.56
CA GLY A 49 0.84 0.41 -16.88
C GLY A 49 0.33 1.74 -17.47
N SER A 50 -0.67 2.38 -16.85
CA SER A 50 -1.09 3.74 -17.21
C SER A 50 -0.66 4.79 -16.19
N LEU A 51 -0.44 4.41 -14.92
CA LEU A 51 0.13 5.26 -13.89
C LEU A 51 1.53 4.80 -13.47
N PRO A 52 2.41 5.73 -13.04
CA PRO A 52 3.64 5.37 -12.35
C PRO A 52 3.38 4.51 -11.11
N HIS A 53 4.26 3.55 -10.83
CA HIS A 53 4.11 2.60 -9.72
C HIS A 53 3.85 3.27 -8.37
N ALA A 54 4.52 4.39 -8.08
CA ALA A 54 4.34 5.10 -6.81
C ALA A 54 2.88 5.55 -6.55
N PHE A 55 2.08 5.85 -7.59
CA PHE A 55 0.67 6.17 -7.41
C PHE A 55 -0.17 4.94 -7.08
N LEU A 56 0.20 3.78 -7.60
CA LEU A 56 -0.46 2.50 -7.29
C LEU A 56 -0.14 2.10 -5.85
N ASP A 57 1.13 2.23 -5.44
CA ASP A 57 1.58 1.94 -4.07
C ASP A 57 0.87 2.85 -3.06
N LEU A 58 0.72 4.14 -3.39
CA LEU A 58 -0.01 5.09 -2.54
C LEU A 58 -1.49 4.71 -2.42
N ALA A 59 -2.16 4.40 -3.54
CA ALA A 59 -3.57 4.01 -3.52
C ALA A 59 -3.82 2.71 -2.75
N GLU A 60 -2.89 1.76 -2.83
CA GLU A 60 -2.91 0.54 -2.02
C GLU A 60 -2.74 0.83 -0.53
N LEU A 61 -1.73 1.64 -0.17
CA LEU A 61 -1.48 2.05 1.20
C LEU A 61 -2.72 2.73 1.81
N GLU A 62 -3.28 3.72 1.12
CA GLU A 62 -4.46 4.47 1.54
C GLU A 62 -5.70 3.56 1.66
N HIS A 63 -5.87 2.58 0.77
CA HIS A 63 -6.99 1.64 0.82
C HIS A 63 -6.96 0.73 2.06
N HIS A 64 -5.77 0.29 2.46
CA HIS A 64 -5.59 -0.60 3.60
C HIS A 64 -5.36 0.15 4.92
N ALA A 65 -5.14 1.46 4.88
CA ALA A 65 -4.94 2.27 6.07
C ALA A 65 -6.23 2.37 6.91
N GLY A 66 -6.13 1.97 8.18
CA GLY A 66 -7.20 2.23 9.17
C GLY A 66 -7.15 3.64 9.75
N VAL A 67 -5.95 4.23 9.79
CA VAL A 67 -5.67 5.58 10.29
C VAL A 67 -4.57 6.17 9.43
N GLN A 68 -4.71 7.45 9.06
CA GLN A 68 -3.67 8.26 8.43
C GLN A 68 -3.24 9.35 9.40
N TRP A 69 -1.94 9.50 9.58
CA TRP A 69 -1.36 10.55 10.39
C TRP A 69 -0.20 11.21 9.66
N ASP A 70 -0.52 12.29 8.98
CA ASP A 70 0.38 13.11 8.19
C ASP A 70 0.13 14.59 8.46
N VAL A 71 0.97 15.44 7.88
CA VAL A 71 0.82 16.89 7.96
C VAL A 71 0.90 17.47 6.55
N ASP A 72 -0.27 17.74 5.99
CA ASP A 72 -0.40 18.44 4.71
C ASP A 72 -0.72 19.91 4.94
N PHE A 73 0.20 20.79 4.53
CA PHE A 73 0.07 22.24 4.73
C PHE A 73 -0.45 22.99 3.49
N LEU A 74 -0.24 22.43 2.30
CA LEU A 74 -0.52 23.12 1.03
C LEU A 74 -1.82 22.65 0.38
N HIS A 75 -2.20 21.40 0.61
CA HIS A 75 -3.36 20.78 -0.04
C HIS A 75 -4.16 19.98 0.99
N ILE A 76 -5.41 19.68 0.64
CA ILE A 76 -6.20 18.73 1.42
C ILE A 76 -5.62 17.33 1.23
N ALA A 77 -5.55 16.52 2.29
CA ALA A 77 -5.08 15.14 2.24
C ALA A 77 -5.83 14.33 1.17
N GLY A 78 -5.13 13.48 0.42
CA GLY A 78 -5.64 12.77 -0.76
C GLY A 78 -7.00 12.10 -0.56
N LEU A 79 -7.14 11.33 0.53
CA LEU A 79 -8.39 10.64 0.92
C LEU A 79 -9.60 11.58 1.14
N LEU A 80 -9.35 12.86 1.41
CA LEU A 80 -10.38 13.88 1.67
C LEU A 80 -10.63 14.78 0.45
N GLN A 81 -9.93 14.57 -0.66
CA GLN A 81 -10.14 15.34 -1.88
C GLN A 81 -11.37 14.85 -2.66
N THR A 82 -12.07 15.78 -3.30
CA THR A 82 -13.07 15.44 -4.33
C THR A 82 -12.37 15.28 -5.67
N GLU A 83 -13.02 14.59 -6.63
CA GLU A 83 -12.48 14.45 -7.98
C GLU A 83 -12.16 15.81 -8.63
N ASP A 84 -13.04 16.79 -8.48
CA ASP A 84 -12.84 18.15 -9.00
C ASP A 84 -11.62 18.84 -8.37
N TYR A 85 -11.41 18.67 -7.06
CA TYR A 85 -10.25 19.23 -6.36
C TYR A 85 -8.95 18.59 -6.86
N SER A 86 -8.89 17.25 -6.91
CA SER A 86 -7.71 16.54 -7.39
C SER A 86 -7.37 16.94 -8.82
N ARG A 87 -8.37 17.05 -9.69
CA ARG A 87 -8.18 17.47 -11.09
C ARG A 87 -7.61 18.88 -11.19
N ALA A 88 -8.14 19.83 -10.43
CA ALA A 88 -7.64 21.19 -10.38
C ALA A 88 -6.18 21.22 -9.87
N LEU A 89 -5.89 20.48 -8.80
CA LEU A 89 -4.54 20.37 -8.23
C LEU A 89 -3.53 19.83 -9.24
N PHE A 90 -3.82 18.69 -9.90
CA PHE A 90 -2.90 18.11 -10.88
C PHE A 90 -2.69 19.01 -12.10
N SER A 91 -3.73 19.74 -12.54
CA SER A 91 -3.59 20.71 -13.64
C SER A 91 -2.74 21.93 -13.27
N TYR A 92 -2.69 22.30 -12.00
CA TYR A 92 -1.88 23.42 -11.50
C TYR A 92 -0.41 23.02 -11.29
N VAL A 93 -0.17 21.84 -10.70
CA VAL A 93 1.17 21.38 -10.31
C VAL A 93 1.97 20.84 -11.50
N ASN A 94 1.30 20.37 -12.56
CA ASN A 94 1.92 19.79 -13.75
C ASN A 94 1.23 20.30 -15.02
N PRO A 95 1.45 21.57 -15.41
CA PRO A 95 0.78 22.20 -16.55
C PRO A 95 1.18 21.61 -17.92
#